data_AF-A0A653JE78-F1
#
_entry.id   AF-A0A653JE78-F1
#
_cell.length_a   1.000
_cell.length_b   1.000
_cell.length_c   1.000
_cell.angle_alpha   90.00
_cell.angle_beta   90.00
_cell.angle_gamma   90.00
#
_symmetry.space_group_name_H-M   'P 1'
#
loop_
_entity.id
_entity.type
_entity.pdbx_description
1 polymer ?
#
loop_
_entity_poly.entity_id
_entity_poly.type
_entity_poly.pdbx_seq_one_letter_code
_entity_poly.pdbx_strand_id
1 'polypeptide(L)'
;MTDEAFQTKLENYCTKTFGTDGKLEHLRRLSGGASMESWAFTYSGEEFVLRRLPAGLSADDDGLRGVPLEMQADIIELARTAGVTAPEVRGRLSPEDDIGEGFIMTKAEGETLPHKILGNPVFAEAESKLTRQCAQELAAIHRIPVQPFANSLEYFSPAELIRLQKDKYDEIGGNIPIYEYTFHWLNRNAPDASDKYLVHGDFRMGNLMIDHQGVSAVLDWELARIGDPVQDLAYLCTPSWRFGQYEKVAGGFDSAESLLQAYAEASGTAVDPDRFRFWLIYSTMWWGVACLVMGQIWRSHGDRSLERTVIGRRVSEVEIDLALLFEEILPAEVCTPLDWAVPEEKAETGETGYGELLTALGEWNARHVQPGLQGHDKFQSRVAGNALGIARRQAEWGPDFRDATSARLAAIGYDHGQLCSGLSNGDIGITTPAVWNHLRLSALERLSIDQPKYAGLKVALSKWSSS
;
A
#
# COMPACT_ATOMS: atom_id res chain seq x y z
N MET A 1 19.09 4.28 23.61
CA MET A 1 20.52 4.54 23.29
C MET A 1 20.64 5.99 22.89
N THR A 2 21.68 6.74 23.27
CA THR A 2 21.91 8.08 22.74
C THR A 2 22.45 7.99 21.31
N ASP A 3 22.23 9.02 20.48
CA ASP A 3 22.71 9.05 19.09
C ASP A 3 24.24 8.90 19.02
N GLU A 4 24.98 9.51 19.95
CA GLU A 4 26.45 9.39 20.06
C GLU A 4 26.90 7.95 20.39
N ALA A 5 26.20 7.27 21.30
CA ALA A 5 26.51 5.90 21.65
C ALA A 5 26.20 4.94 20.49
N PHE A 6 25.13 5.21 19.75
CA PHE A 6 24.80 4.46 18.54
C PHE A 6 25.86 4.64 17.45
N GLN A 7 26.25 5.88 17.17
CA GLN A 7 27.27 6.19 16.18
C GLN A 7 28.61 5.50 16.51
N THR A 8 29.05 5.55 17.76
CA THR A 8 30.30 4.91 18.20
C THR A 8 30.28 3.40 17.98
N LYS A 9 29.16 2.75 18.32
CA LYS A 9 29.03 1.30 18.13
C LYS A 9 28.96 0.90 16.65
N LEU A 10 28.26 1.69 15.83
CA LEU A 10 28.22 1.46 14.39
C LEU A 10 29.61 1.62 13.75
N GLU A 11 30.40 2.61 14.19
CA GLU A 11 31.78 2.79 13.72
C GLU A 11 32.68 1.61 14.13
N ASN A 12 32.54 1.09 15.36
CA ASN A 12 33.24 -0.12 15.79
C ASN A 12 32.85 -1.35 14.95
N TYR A 13 31.56 -1.52 14.65
CA TYR A 13 31.08 -2.58 13.76
C TYR A 13 31.69 -2.46 12.36
N CYS A 14 31.69 -1.25 11.80
CA CYS A 14 32.28 -0.99 10.48
C CYS A 14 33.78 -1.27 10.47
N THR A 15 34.50 -0.89 11.52
CA THR A 15 35.94 -1.17 11.70
C THR A 15 36.22 -2.68 11.69
N LYS A 16 35.41 -3.44 12.43
CA LYS A 16 35.49 -4.91 12.51
C LYS A 16 35.17 -5.59 11.17
N THR A 17 34.19 -5.06 10.43
CA THR A 17 33.60 -5.73 9.25
C THR A 17 34.22 -5.28 7.93
N PHE A 18 34.56 -4.01 7.80
CA PHE A 18 35.02 -3.36 6.57
C PHE A 18 36.50 -2.94 6.61
N GLY A 19 37.16 -3.03 7.78
CA GLY A 19 38.58 -2.73 7.96
C GLY A 19 38.85 -1.44 8.75
N THR A 20 40.07 -1.25 9.23
CA THR A 20 40.42 -0.25 10.26
C THR A 20 40.67 1.17 9.75
N ASP A 21 40.85 1.35 8.45
CA ASP A 21 41.29 2.63 7.88
C ASP A 21 40.12 3.55 7.50
N GLY A 22 38.89 3.15 7.83
CA GLY A 22 37.66 3.88 7.54
C GLY A 22 37.17 4.74 8.69
N LYS A 23 36.50 5.84 8.33
CA LYS A 23 35.79 6.72 9.26
C LYS A 23 34.31 6.72 8.92
N LEU A 24 33.46 6.70 9.95
CA LEU A 24 32.02 6.84 9.79
C LEU A 24 31.63 8.30 9.56
N GLU A 25 30.97 8.59 8.45
CA GLU A 25 30.55 9.94 8.06
C GLU A 25 29.10 9.99 7.58
N HIS A 26 28.50 11.19 7.59
CA HIS A 26 27.16 11.45 7.05
C HIS A 26 26.03 10.55 7.56
N LEU A 27 26.16 9.99 8.79
CA LEU A 27 25.13 9.19 9.42
C LEU A 27 23.83 9.98 9.56
N ARG A 28 22.76 9.49 8.96
CA ARG A 28 21.43 10.08 9.07
C ARG A 28 20.33 9.02 8.95
N ARG A 29 19.25 9.21 9.70
CA ARG A 29 18.04 8.40 9.54
C ARG A 29 17.34 8.79 8.24
N LEU A 30 16.94 7.80 7.46
CA LEU A 30 16.12 8.00 6.27
C LEU A 30 14.65 8.14 6.68
N SER A 31 13.91 9.02 6.01
CA SER A 31 12.46 9.16 6.19
C SER A 31 11.74 8.09 5.37
N GLY A 32 11.06 7.16 6.02
CA GLY A 32 10.30 6.08 5.36
C GLY A 32 10.37 4.77 6.15
N GLY A 33 9.33 3.95 6.04
CA GLY A 33 9.14 2.72 6.81
C GLY A 33 8.41 2.97 8.13
N ALA A 34 7.25 2.32 8.29
CA ALA A 34 6.48 2.38 9.53
C ALA A 34 6.91 1.28 10.53
N SER A 35 7.50 0.19 10.03
CA SER A 35 7.91 -1.02 10.75
C SER A 35 9.41 -1.07 11.10
N MET A 36 10.27 -0.48 10.28
CA MET A 36 11.75 -0.64 10.34
C MET A 36 12.49 0.70 10.31
N GLU A 37 13.67 0.77 10.93
CA GLU A 37 14.56 1.92 10.78
C GLU A 37 15.59 1.71 9.68
N SER A 38 15.76 2.71 8.82
CA SER A 38 16.83 2.75 7.83
C SER A 38 17.76 3.95 8.07
N TRP A 39 19.06 3.68 8.14
CA TRP A 39 20.10 4.69 8.37
C TRP A 39 21.09 4.70 7.21
N ALA A 40 21.26 5.85 6.57
CA ALA A 40 22.29 6.03 5.54
C ALA A 40 23.56 6.58 6.16
N PHE A 41 24.71 6.08 5.72
CA PHE A 41 26.02 6.55 6.17
C PHE A 41 27.10 6.28 5.11
N THR A 42 28.26 6.90 5.30
CA THR A 42 29.47 6.66 4.50
C THR A 42 30.52 6.02 5.39
N TYR A 43 31.23 5.03 4.87
CA TYR A 43 32.41 4.44 5.51
C TYR A 43 33.49 4.18 4.46
N SER A 44 34.70 4.70 4.68
CA SER A 44 35.82 4.62 3.72
C SER A 44 35.49 5.14 2.30
N GLY A 45 34.60 6.13 2.18
CA GLY A 45 34.16 6.67 0.89
C GLY A 45 33.09 5.85 0.15
N GLU A 46 32.68 4.70 0.69
CA GLU A 46 31.54 3.91 0.20
C GLU A 46 30.26 4.29 0.95
N GLU A 47 29.11 4.29 0.26
CA GLU A 47 27.80 4.59 0.86
C GLU A 47 27.04 3.31 1.23
N PHE A 48 26.45 3.31 2.42
CA PHE A 48 25.74 2.17 2.99
C PHE A 48 24.37 2.56 3.53
N VAL A 49 23.52 1.55 3.66
CA VAL A 49 22.26 1.62 4.41
C VAL A 49 22.26 0.50 5.46
N LEU A 50 22.05 0.86 6.71
CA LEU A 50 21.72 -0.07 7.79
C LEU A 50 20.20 -0.17 7.91
N ARG A 51 19.65 -1.37 7.74
CA ARG A 51 18.25 -1.69 8.05
C ARG A 51 18.21 -2.43 9.39
N ARG A 52 17.41 -1.95 10.34
CA ARG A 52 17.33 -2.51 11.70
C ARG A 52 15.94 -2.42 12.31
N LEU A 53 15.68 -3.26 13.30
CA LEU A 53 14.52 -3.11 14.18
C LEU A 53 14.67 -1.84 15.05
N PRO A 54 13.59 -1.06 15.25
CA PRO A 54 13.58 0.03 16.23
C PRO A 54 13.86 -0.49 17.65
N ALA A 55 14.48 0.34 18.48
CA ALA A 55 14.81 -0.07 19.85
C ALA A 55 13.54 -0.30 20.69
N GLY A 56 13.40 -1.49 21.28
CA GLY A 56 12.31 -1.82 22.21
C GLY A 56 11.08 -2.47 21.59
N LEU A 57 11.13 -2.86 20.31
CA LEU A 57 10.09 -3.64 19.64
C LEU A 57 10.61 -5.04 19.28
N SER A 58 9.82 -6.07 19.55
CA SER A 58 9.97 -7.40 18.94
C SER A 58 9.32 -7.42 17.56
N ALA A 59 9.80 -8.29 16.65
CA ALA A 59 9.15 -8.54 15.36
C ALA A 59 7.68 -8.98 15.51
N ASP A 60 7.30 -9.52 16.68
CA ASP A 60 5.93 -9.92 17.01
C ASP A 60 5.03 -8.78 17.51
N ASP A 61 5.58 -7.62 17.88
CA ASP A 61 4.84 -6.56 18.60
C ASP A 61 4.01 -5.64 17.69
N ASP A 62 4.33 -5.51 16.39
CA ASP A 62 3.66 -4.53 15.49
C ASP A 62 2.41 -5.10 14.79
N GLY A 63 1.99 -6.34 15.10
CA GLY A 63 0.82 -6.98 14.48
C GLY A 63 0.93 -7.23 12.97
N LEU A 64 2.05 -6.85 12.35
CA LEU A 64 2.47 -7.12 10.98
C LEU A 64 3.61 -8.13 11.04
N ARG A 65 3.28 -9.43 10.92
CA ARG A 65 4.30 -10.49 10.78
C ARG A 65 5.02 -10.30 9.44
N GLY A 66 6.23 -9.74 9.50
CA GLY A 66 7.15 -9.69 8.37
C GLY A 66 8.19 -10.80 8.44
N VAL A 67 8.90 -11.02 7.33
CA VAL A 67 10.07 -11.88 7.27
C VAL A 67 11.15 -11.34 8.22
N PRO A 68 11.78 -12.17 9.08
CA PRO A 68 12.87 -11.72 9.96
C PRO A 68 14.03 -11.07 9.19
N LEU A 69 14.72 -10.10 9.80
CA LEU A 69 15.77 -9.32 9.12
C LEU A 69 16.92 -10.17 8.58
N GLU A 70 17.32 -11.23 9.29
CA GLU A 70 18.34 -12.17 8.81
C GLU A 70 17.88 -12.88 7.52
N MET A 71 16.62 -13.31 7.49
CA MET A 71 16.06 -13.97 6.32
C MET A 71 15.82 -13.00 5.17
N GLN A 72 15.50 -11.73 5.44
CA GLN A 72 15.49 -10.70 4.40
C GLN A 72 16.87 -10.57 3.73
N ALA A 73 17.96 -10.62 4.50
CA ALA A 73 19.32 -10.60 3.96
C ALA A 73 19.61 -11.84 3.09
N ASP A 74 19.20 -13.03 3.53
CA ASP A 74 19.32 -14.27 2.73
C ASP A 74 18.56 -14.18 1.40
N ILE A 75 17.34 -13.64 1.42
CA ILE A 75 16.53 -13.42 0.23
C ILE A 75 17.21 -12.45 -0.73
N ILE A 76 17.74 -11.33 -0.23
CA ILE A 76 18.44 -10.33 -1.05
C ILE A 76 19.68 -10.93 -1.73
N GLU A 77 20.49 -11.70 -1.01
CA GLU A 77 21.68 -12.36 -1.56
C GLU A 77 21.33 -13.38 -2.66
N LEU A 78 20.28 -14.18 -2.44
CA LEU A 78 19.78 -15.12 -3.44
C LEU A 78 19.15 -14.42 -4.64
N ALA A 79 18.43 -13.32 -4.42
CA ALA A 79 17.87 -12.50 -5.47
C ALA A 79 18.97 -11.93 -6.38
N ARG A 80 20.04 -11.38 -5.80
CA ARG A 80 21.22 -10.92 -6.57
C ARG A 80 21.84 -12.05 -7.37
N THR A 81 22.00 -13.23 -6.77
CA THR A 81 22.56 -14.41 -7.45
C THR A 81 21.68 -14.85 -8.64
N ALA A 82 20.36 -14.68 -8.54
CA ALA A 82 19.40 -14.95 -9.62
C ALA A 82 19.32 -13.84 -10.67
N GLY A 83 20.08 -12.75 -10.52
CA GLY A 83 20.11 -11.62 -11.46
C GLY A 83 19.06 -10.55 -11.21
N VAL A 84 18.43 -10.53 -10.03
CA VAL A 84 17.59 -9.42 -9.58
C VAL A 84 18.50 -8.24 -9.23
N THR A 85 18.13 -7.05 -9.68
CA THR A 85 18.82 -5.82 -9.32
C THR A 85 18.48 -5.47 -7.87
N ALA A 86 19.27 -5.92 -6.89
CA ALA A 86 19.06 -5.64 -5.47
C ALA A 86 20.36 -5.18 -4.78
N PRO A 87 20.33 -4.46 -3.65
CA PRO A 87 21.53 -4.01 -2.95
C PRO A 87 22.41 -5.17 -2.45
N GLU A 88 23.73 -5.02 -2.45
CA GLU A 88 24.63 -6.04 -1.89
C GLU A 88 24.59 -6.01 -0.36
N VAL A 89 24.32 -7.15 0.28
CA VAL A 89 24.46 -7.30 1.73
C VAL A 89 25.96 -7.35 2.07
N ARG A 90 26.39 -6.40 2.89
CA ARG A 90 27.81 -6.20 3.24
C ARG A 90 28.11 -6.60 4.68
N GLY A 91 27.10 -6.68 5.55
CA GLY A 91 27.27 -7.15 6.92
C GLY A 91 25.95 -7.50 7.59
N ARG A 92 26.00 -8.38 8.59
CA ARG A 92 24.86 -8.81 9.38
C ARG A 92 25.15 -8.54 10.86
N LEU A 93 24.20 -7.92 11.55
CA LEU A 93 24.35 -7.62 12.96
C LEU A 93 24.13 -8.89 13.79
N SER A 94 24.99 -9.07 14.78
CA SER A 94 24.91 -10.10 15.80
C SER A 94 24.55 -9.47 17.17
N PRO A 95 23.99 -10.25 18.12
CA PRO A 95 23.70 -9.73 19.46
C PRO A 95 24.90 -9.06 20.14
N GLU A 96 26.11 -9.53 19.85
CA GLU A 96 27.37 -9.01 20.40
C GLU A 96 27.73 -7.61 19.91
N ASP A 97 27.16 -7.15 18.78
CA ASP A 97 27.43 -5.82 18.24
C ASP A 97 26.66 -4.72 19.02
N ASP A 98 25.68 -5.11 19.86
CA ASP A 98 24.93 -4.24 20.78
C ASP A 98 24.33 -2.99 20.09
N ILE A 99 23.97 -3.15 18.81
CA ILE A 99 23.26 -2.17 17.98
C ILE A 99 21.93 -2.71 17.44
N GLY A 100 21.39 -3.77 18.05
CA GLY A 100 20.12 -4.38 17.69
C GLY A 100 20.22 -5.36 16.51
N GLU A 101 19.07 -5.85 16.07
CA GLU A 101 18.97 -6.77 14.94
C GLU A 101 18.89 -5.99 13.62
N GLY A 102 19.64 -6.45 12.61
CA GLY A 102 19.68 -5.81 11.32
C GLY A 102 20.80 -6.27 10.41
N PHE A 103 20.90 -5.63 9.26
CA PHE A 103 21.95 -5.87 8.27
C PHE A 103 22.32 -4.58 7.56
N ILE A 104 23.54 -4.53 7.05
CA ILE A 104 24.10 -3.41 6.29
C ILE A 104 24.21 -3.83 4.83
N MET A 105 23.77 -2.96 3.94
CA MET A 105 23.86 -3.13 2.50
C MET A 105 24.45 -1.90 1.82
N THR A 106 24.95 -2.07 0.59
CA THR A 106 25.34 -0.94 -0.26
C THR A 106 24.16 -0.02 -0.51
N LYS A 107 24.36 1.30 -0.52
CA LYS A 107 23.31 2.26 -0.88
C LYS A 107 23.11 2.28 -2.40
N ALA A 108 21.91 1.92 -2.86
CA ALA A 108 21.52 2.08 -4.25
C ALA A 108 21.31 3.56 -4.60
N GLU A 109 21.68 3.95 -5.83
CA GLU A 109 21.46 5.30 -6.35
C GLU A 109 20.07 5.43 -6.98
N GLY A 110 19.41 6.57 -6.80
CA GLY A 110 18.16 6.89 -7.46
C GLY A 110 17.14 7.56 -6.57
N GLU A 111 15.89 7.49 -7.00
CA GLU A 111 14.70 8.03 -6.33
C GLU A 111 13.65 6.91 -6.19
N THR A 112 12.91 6.91 -5.09
CA THR A 112 11.81 5.95 -4.84
C THR A 112 10.43 6.62 -4.86
N LEU A 113 10.38 7.95 -4.83
CA LEU A 113 9.14 8.71 -4.77
C LEU A 113 8.51 8.85 -6.17
N PRO A 114 7.35 8.22 -6.46
CA PRO A 114 6.83 8.16 -7.82
C PRO A 114 6.46 9.52 -8.41
N HIS A 115 6.01 10.47 -7.58
CA HIS A 115 5.69 11.84 -8.02
C HIS A 115 6.92 12.66 -8.47
N LYS A 116 8.14 12.18 -8.20
CA LYS A 116 9.38 12.77 -8.73
C LYS A 116 9.91 12.05 -9.96
N ILE A 117 9.43 10.83 -10.22
CA ILE A 117 9.86 9.96 -11.32
C ILE A 117 8.88 10.11 -12.50
N LEU A 118 7.61 9.80 -12.26
CA LEU A 118 6.58 9.70 -13.30
C LEU A 118 6.28 11.07 -13.91
N GLY A 119 6.43 11.17 -15.24
CA GLY A 119 6.23 12.41 -16.00
C GLY A 119 7.35 13.43 -15.84
N ASN A 120 8.45 13.09 -15.15
CA ASN A 120 9.60 13.98 -15.02
C ASN A 120 10.57 13.77 -16.20
N PRO A 121 10.90 14.83 -16.98
CA PRO A 121 11.85 14.72 -18.10
C PRO A 121 13.21 14.12 -17.74
N VAL A 122 13.67 14.30 -16.50
CA VAL A 122 14.94 13.76 -16.00
C VAL A 122 14.95 12.23 -15.93
N PHE A 123 13.78 11.62 -15.78
CA PHE A 123 13.58 10.17 -15.71
C PHE A 123 12.89 9.60 -16.95
N ALA A 124 12.71 10.38 -18.03
CA ALA A 124 11.97 9.93 -19.21
C ALA A 124 12.56 8.67 -19.85
N GLU A 125 13.90 8.55 -19.88
CA GLU A 125 14.57 7.34 -20.36
C GLU A 125 14.28 6.14 -19.45
N ALA A 126 14.40 6.30 -18.13
CA ALA A 126 14.07 5.27 -17.16
C ALA A 126 12.59 4.86 -17.25
N GLU A 127 11.66 5.82 -17.25
CA GLU A 127 10.21 5.59 -17.36
C GLU A 127 9.86 4.76 -18.60
N SER A 128 10.51 5.05 -19.74
CA SER A 128 10.28 4.30 -21.00
C SER A 128 10.70 2.82 -20.94
N LYS A 129 11.54 2.43 -19.96
CA LYS A 129 12.04 1.07 -19.78
C LYS A 129 11.35 0.32 -18.64
N LEU A 130 10.62 1.01 -17.76
CA LEU A 130 10.06 0.45 -16.52
C LEU A 130 9.22 -0.79 -16.77
N THR A 131 8.38 -0.82 -17.81
CA THR A 131 7.55 -1.99 -18.11
C THR A 131 8.39 -3.24 -18.34
N ARG A 132 9.43 -3.13 -19.18
CA ARG A 132 10.33 -4.26 -19.48
C ARG A 132 11.18 -4.63 -18.27
N GLN A 133 11.73 -3.64 -17.56
CA GLN A 133 12.59 -3.89 -16.41
C GLN A 133 11.82 -4.50 -15.25
N CYS A 134 10.65 -3.98 -14.88
CA CYS A 134 9.80 -4.58 -13.84
C CYS A 134 9.44 -6.03 -14.17
N ALA A 135 9.06 -6.32 -15.42
CA ALA A 135 8.79 -7.67 -15.87
C ALA A 135 10.01 -8.60 -15.77
N GLN A 136 11.20 -8.11 -16.10
CA GLN A 136 12.46 -8.86 -15.99
C GLN A 136 12.85 -9.13 -14.54
N GLU A 137 12.72 -8.13 -13.66
CA GLU A 137 12.96 -8.27 -12.22
C GLU A 137 11.99 -9.33 -11.65
N LEU A 138 10.69 -9.19 -11.86
CA LEU A 138 9.70 -10.17 -11.40
C LEU A 138 9.99 -11.59 -11.94
N ALA A 139 10.32 -11.72 -13.23
CA ALA A 139 10.67 -13.01 -13.80
C ALA A 139 11.98 -13.59 -13.19
N ALA A 140 12.94 -12.75 -12.80
CA ALA A 140 14.14 -13.19 -12.07
C ALA A 140 13.80 -13.64 -10.64
N ILE A 141 12.96 -12.88 -9.93
CA ILE A 141 12.46 -13.23 -8.59
C ILE A 141 11.76 -14.59 -8.62
N HIS A 142 10.83 -14.77 -9.56
CA HIS A 142 10.04 -16.00 -9.68
C HIS A 142 10.86 -17.20 -10.21
N ARG A 143 12.13 -17.03 -10.58
CA ARG A 143 13.04 -18.14 -10.92
C ARG A 143 13.93 -18.58 -9.76
N ILE A 144 13.91 -17.85 -8.64
CA ILE A 144 14.68 -18.21 -7.45
C ILE A 144 14.18 -19.55 -6.92
N PRO A 145 15.07 -20.55 -6.72
CA PRO A 145 14.69 -21.82 -6.12
C PRO A 145 14.12 -21.62 -4.72
N VAL A 146 12.97 -22.24 -4.42
CA VAL A 146 12.30 -22.11 -3.11
C VAL A 146 12.87 -23.04 -2.04
N GLN A 147 13.67 -24.05 -2.44
CA GLN A 147 14.24 -25.07 -1.55
C GLN A 147 15.01 -24.50 -0.36
N PRO A 148 15.84 -23.44 -0.50
CA PRO A 148 16.52 -22.80 0.63
C PRO A 148 15.56 -22.25 1.70
N PHE A 149 14.33 -21.91 1.31
CA PHE A 149 13.32 -21.30 2.19
C PHE A 149 12.20 -22.25 2.61
N ALA A 150 12.25 -23.53 2.19
CA ALA A 150 11.13 -24.46 2.34
C ALA A 150 10.69 -24.71 3.79
N ASN A 151 11.58 -24.46 4.77
CA ASN A 151 11.29 -24.59 6.20
C ASN A 151 11.13 -23.25 6.92
N SER A 152 11.27 -22.14 6.20
CA SER A 152 11.44 -20.79 6.77
C SER A 152 10.42 -19.79 6.26
N LEU A 153 9.95 -19.95 5.02
CA LEU A 153 8.84 -19.19 4.44
C LEU A 153 7.61 -20.09 4.29
N GLU A 154 6.50 -19.64 4.85
CA GLU A 154 5.22 -20.34 4.72
C GLU A 154 4.69 -20.21 3.28
N TYR A 155 4.10 -21.30 2.77
CA TYR A 155 3.28 -21.27 1.56
C TYR A 155 1.83 -21.15 1.96
N PHE A 156 1.12 -20.24 1.31
CA PHE A 156 -0.33 -20.13 1.44
C PHE A 156 -0.99 -20.29 0.07
N SER A 157 -1.92 -21.24 -0.01
CA SER A 157 -2.82 -21.35 -1.15
C SER A 157 -3.74 -20.12 -1.27
N PRO A 158 -4.34 -19.85 -2.44
CA PRO A 158 -5.30 -18.76 -2.59
C PRO A 158 -6.43 -18.80 -1.55
N ALA A 159 -6.97 -19.99 -1.25
CA ALA A 159 -8.02 -20.17 -0.26
C ALA A 159 -7.56 -19.84 1.18
N GLU A 160 -6.32 -20.22 1.54
CA GLU A 160 -5.75 -19.89 2.86
C GLU A 160 -5.51 -18.39 3.00
N LEU A 161 -5.01 -17.72 1.96
CA LEU A 161 -4.82 -16.28 1.94
C LEU A 161 -6.15 -15.53 2.12
N ILE A 162 -7.20 -15.94 1.41
CA ILE A 162 -8.55 -15.36 1.58
C ILE A 162 -9.03 -15.54 3.03
N ARG A 163 -8.87 -16.75 3.60
CA ARG A 163 -9.28 -17.04 4.97
C ARG A 163 -8.52 -16.19 6.00
N LEU A 164 -7.20 -16.13 5.91
CA LEU A 164 -6.38 -15.30 6.80
C LEU A 164 -6.79 -13.82 6.74
N GLN A 165 -7.08 -13.34 5.53
CA GLN A 165 -7.50 -11.96 5.33
C GLN A 165 -8.91 -11.70 5.88
N LYS A 166 -9.84 -12.66 5.73
CA LYS A 166 -11.19 -12.58 6.31
C LYS A 166 -11.14 -12.62 7.83
N ASP A 167 -10.37 -13.55 8.40
CA ASP A 167 -10.17 -13.68 9.84
C ASP A 167 -9.63 -12.36 10.43
N LYS A 168 -8.62 -11.75 9.79
CA LYS A 168 -8.08 -10.46 10.22
C LYS A 168 -9.11 -9.33 10.11
N TYR A 169 -9.86 -9.27 9.03
CA TYR A 169 -10.92 -8.28 8.83
C TYR A 169 -12.04 -8.40 9.87
N ASP A 170 -12.44 -9.63 10.24
CA ASP A 170 -13.46 -9.87 11.26
C ASP A 170 -12.96 -9.54 12.67
N GLU A 171 -11.72 -9.92 12.99
CA GLU A 171 -11.06 -9.64 14.27
C GLU A 171 -11.06 -8.15 14.61
N ILE A 172 -10.87 -7.28 13.60
CA ILE A 172 -10.81 -5.82 13.76
C ILE A 172 -12.18 -5.14 13.59
N GLY A 173 -13.27 -5.91 13.52
CA GLY A 173 -14.63 -5.41 13.43
C GLY A 173 -15.02 -4.87 12.04
N GLY A 174 -14.44 -5.44 10.98
CA GLY A 174 -14.82 -5.15 9.61
C GLY A 174 -16.32 -5.35 9.38
N ASN A 175 -16.95 -4.37 8.73
CA ASN A 175 -18.39 -4.40 8.43
C ASN A 175 -18.71 -3.47 7.25
N ILE A 176 -18.09 -3.73 6.10
CA ILE A 176 -18.15 -2.91 4.88
C ILE A 176 -18.80 -3.75 3.78
N PRO A 177 -20.00 -3.40 3.29
CA PRO A 177 -20.77 -4.24 2.38
C PRO A 177 -19.99 -4.72 1.13
N ILE A 178 -19.23 -3.83 0.47
CA ILE A 178 -18.47 -4.23 -0.71
C ILE A 178 -17.30 -5.16 -0.38
N TYR A 179 -16.74 -5.10 0.84
CA TYR A 179 -15.69 -6.03 1.27
C TYR A 179 -16.28 -7.41 1.55
N GLU A 180 -17.46 -7.48 2.18
CA GLU A 180 -18.19 -8.75 2.38
C GLU A 180 -18.45 -9.45 1.04
N TYR A 181 -18.97 -8.70 0.06
CA TYR A 181 -19.14 -9.23 -1.29
C TYR A 181 -17.81 -9.64 -1.92
N THR A 182 -16.74 -8.86 -1.72
CA THR A 182 -15.43 -9.19 -2.28
C THR A 182 -14.88 -10.50 -1.72
N PHE A 183 -14.98 -10.73 -0.41
CA PHE A 183 -14.61 -12.01 0.20
C PHE A 183 -15.45 -13.16 -0.33
N HIS A 184 -16.75 -12.96 -0.49
CA HIS A 184 -17.64 -13.96 -1.11
C HIS A 184 -17.19 -14.29 -2.54
N TRP A 185 -16.96 -13.27 -3.37
CA TRP A 185 -16.51 -13.42 -4.75
C TRP A 185 -15.15 -14.12 -4.83
N LEU A 186 -14.18 -13.73 -4.00
CA LEU A 186 -12.85 -14.33 -3.95
C LEU A 186 -12.94 -15.82 -3.58
N ASN A 187 -13.74 -16.21 -2.60
CA ASN A 187 -13.92 -17.61 -2.24
C ASN A 187 -14.51 -18.45 -3.39
N ARG A 188 -15.42 -17.88 -4.19
CA ARG A 188 -16.06 -18.57 -5.32
C ARG A 188 -15.20 -18.65 -6.59
N ASN A 189 -14.25 -17.73 -6.74
CA ASN A 189 -13.43 -17.57 -7.94
C ASN A 189 -11.94 -17.82 -7.68
N ALA A 190 -11.59 -18.41 -6.52
CA ALA A 190 -10.23 -18.74 -6.20
C ALA A 190 -9.65 -19.70 -7.25
N PRO A 191 -8.50 -19.36 -7.88
CA PRO A 191 -7.85 -20.27 -8.81
C PRO A 191 -7.27 -21.47 -8.06
N ASP A 192 -7.02 -22.54 -8.79
CA ASP A 192 -6.24 -23.66 -8.27
C ASP A 192 -4.85 -23.20 -7.80
N ALA A 193 -4.31 -23.89 -6.80
CA ALA A 193 -2.97 -23.66 -6.30
C ALA A 193 -1.94 -23.65 -7.45
N SER A 194 -1.10 -22.61 -7.48
CA SER A 194 0.05 -22.58 -8.39
C SER A 194 1.14 -23.54 -7.92
N ASP A 195 2.14 -23.75 -8.78
CA ASP A 195 3.45 -24.17 -8.31
C ASP A 195 4.02 -23.17 -7.28
N LYS A 196 5.03 -23.61 -6.52
CA LYS A 196 5.63 -22.83 -5.44
C LYS A 196 6.71 -21.90 -5.98
N TYR A 197 6.46 -20.60 -5.93
CA TYR A 197 7.41 -19.56 -6.31
C TYR A 197 7.71 -18.66 -5.13
N LEU A 198 8.94 -18.13 -5.06
CA LEU A 198 9.21 -16.99 -4.20
C LEU A 198 8.51 -15.77 -4.81
N VAL A 199 7.72 -15.05 -4.01
CA VAL A 199 7.13 -13.77 -4.37
C VAL A 199 7.69 -12.68 -3.46
N HIS A 200 7.87 -11.49 -4.01
CA HIS A 200 8.32 -10.31 -3.28
C HIS A 200 7.27 -9.86 -2.27
N GLY A 201 5.98 -9.90 -2.66
CA GLY A 201 4.84 -9.59 -1.79
C GLY A 201 4.52 -8.10 -1.67
N ASP A 202 5.50 -7.21 -1.83
CA ASP A 202 5.31 -5.75 -1.87
C ASP A 202 5.96 -5.09 -3.11
N PHE A 203 5.87 -5.73 -4.30
CA PHE A 203 6.50 -5.21 -5.53
C PHE A 203 5.71 -4.02 -6.10
N ARG A 204 6.16 -2.79 -5.82
CA ARG A 204 5.51 -1.53 -6.25
C ARG A 204 6.55 -0.42 -6.41
N MET A 205 6.23 0.64 -7.17
CA MET A 205 7.17 1.75 -7.43
C MET A 205 7.85 2.33 -6.18
N GLY A 206 7.14 2.42 -5.05
CA GLY A 206 7.74 2.94 -3.80
C GLY A 206 8.85 2.07 -3.22
N ASN A 207 9.00 0.83 -3.70
CA ASN A 207 10.03 -0.13 -3.33
C ASN A 207 10.99 -0.43 -4.49
N LEU A 208 10.92 0.36 -5.57
CA LEU A 208 11.88 0.34 -6.66
C LEU A 208 12.70 1.62 -6.58
N MET A 209 14.02 1.48 -6.50
CA MET A 209 14.93 2.59 -6.70
C MET A 209 15.11 2.80 -8.21
N ILE A 210 14.86 4.02 -8.68
CA ILE A 210 14.95 4.38 -10.09
C ILE A 210 16.02 5.46 -10.27
N ASP A 211 17.03 5.18 -11.10
CA ASP A 211 18.02 6.17 -11.54
C ASP A 211 17.65 6.71 -12.94
N HIS A 212 18.56 7.45 -13.59
CA HIS A 212 18.31 8.01 -14.92
C HIS A 212 18.22 6.95 -16.03
N GLN A 213 18.72 5.74 -15.80
CA GLN A 213 18.78 4.66 -16.77
C GLN A 213 17.69 3.60 -16.58
N GLY A 214 17.11 3.49 -15.37
CA GLY A 214 16.05 2.54 -15.08
C GLY A 214 16.00 2.10 -13.62
N VAL A 215 15.53 0.87 -13.38
CA VAL A 215 15.55 0.22 -12.05
C VAL A 215 16.99 -0.02 -11.63
N SER A 216 17.38 0.53 -10.48
CA SER A 216 18.71 0.38 -9.86
C SER A 216 18.69 -0.46 -8.59
N ALA A 217 17.52 -0.69 -7.98
CA ALA A 217 17.32 -1.67 -6.91
C ALA A 217 15.85 -2.05 -6.69
N VAL A 218 15.58 -3.32 -6.41
CA VAL A 218 14.37 -3.86 -5.80
C VAL A 218 14.60 -3.92 -4.28
N LEU A 219 13.75 -3.24 -3.52
CA LEU A 219 13.88 -3.01 -2.10
C LEU A 219 12.73 -3.68 -1.32
N ASP A 220 12.91 -3.80 -0.01
CA ASP A 220 11.83 -4.08 0.95
C ASP A 220 11.18 -5.46 0.82
N TRP A 221 11.96 -6.49 1.15
CA TRP A 221 11.58 -7.90 1.09
C TRP A 221 10.83 -8.40 2.33
N GLU A 222 10.25 -7.50 3.13
CA GLU A 222 9.64 -7.86 4.41
C GLU A 222 8.34 -8.67 4.28
N LEU A 223 7.67 -8.63 3.11
CA LEU A 223 6.46 -9.40 2.81
C LEU A 223 6.72 -10.61 1.91
N ALA A 224 8.00 -10.96 1.70
CA ALA A 224 8.38 -12.08 0.85
C ALA A 224 7.85 -13.41 1.41
N ARG A 225 7.37 -14.27 0.53
CA ARG A 225 6.75 -15.56 0.90
C ARG A 225 6.77 -16.53 -0.27
N ILE A 226 6.33 -17.77 -0.03
CA ILE A 226 6.08 -18.71 -1.11
C ILE A 226 4.62 -18.56 -1.56
N GLY A 227 4.40 -18.31 -2.84
CA GLY A 227 3.06 -18.05 -3.35
C GLY A 227 2.96 -18.13 -4.88
N ASP A 228 1.90 -17.51 -5.38
CA ASP A 228 1.59 -17.43 -6.80
C ASP A 228 2.27 -16.19 -7.42
N PRO A 229 3.10 -16.34 -8.48
CA PRO A 229 3.84 -15.23 -9.08
C PRO A 229 2.95 -14.15 -9.69
N VAL A 230 1.70 -14.49 -10.03
CA VAL A 230 0.73 -13.51 -10.54
C VAL A 230 0.34 -12.49 -9.47
N GLN A 231 0.54 -12.81 -8.18
CA GLN A 231 0.33 -11.87 -7.07
C GLN A 231 1.19 -10.63 -7.21
N ASP A 232 2.48 -10.74 -7.51
CA ASP A 232 3.37 -9.58 -7.60
C ASP A 232 3.02 -8.68 -8.81
N LEU A 233 2.65 -9.29 -9.94
CA LEU A 233 2.18 -8.57 -11.12
C LEU A 233 0.89 -7.78 -10.81
N ALA A 234 -0.08 -8.44 -10.21
CA ALA A 234 -1.33 -7.83 -9.82
C ALA A 234 -1.16 -6.78 -8.72
N TYR A 235 -0.22 -6.99 -7.80
CA TYR A 235 0.10 -6.04 -6.76
C TYR A 235 0.63 -4.75 -7.38
N LEU A 236 1.63 -4.78 -8.26
CA LEU A 236 2.09 -3.59 -9.01
C LEU A 236 0.95 -2.86 -9.76
N CYS A 237 -0.07 -3.60 -10.19
CA CYS A 237 -1.24 -3.07 -10.88
C CYS A 237 -2.38 -2.56 -9.97
N THR A 238 -2.26 -2.70 -8.65
CA THR A 238 -3.27 -2.27 -7.69
C THR A 238 -3.45 -0.74 -7.76
N PRO A 239 -4.69 -0.21 -7.78
CA PRO A 239 -4.94 1.23 -7.99
C PRO A 239 -4.17 2.19 -7.06
N SER A 240 -3.99 1.79 -5.79
CA SER A 240 -3.21 2.56 -4.81
C SER A 240 -1.75 2.78 -5.19
N TRP A 241 -1.19 1.94 -6.07
CA TRP A 241 0.19 2.02 -6.56
C TRP A 241 0.31 2.63 -7.95
N ARG A 242 -0.75 3.28 -8.45
CA ARG A 242 -0.73 4.04 -9.72
C ARG A 242 -0.43 5.52 -9.53
N PHE A 243 -0.28 5.97 -8.27
CA PHE A 243 0.19 7.33 -7.88
C PHE A 243 -0.51 8.49 -8.60
N GLY A 244 -1.84 8.39 -8.76
CA GLY A 244 -2.67 9.40 -9.40
C GLY A 244 -2.85 9.20 -10.91
N GLN A 245 -2.09 8.30 -11.54
CA GLN A 245 -2.21 7.93 -12.95
C GLN A 245 -3.15 6.71 -13.11
N TYR A 246 -4.42 6.87 -12.74
CA TYR A 246 -5.36 5.75 -12.56
C TYR A 246 -5.46 4.81 -13.78
N GLU A 247 -5.47 5.37 -14.99
CA GLU A 247 -5.58 4.64 -16.27
C GLU A 247 -4.28 3.91 -16.65
N LYS A 248 -3.13 4.31 -16.10
CA LYS A 248 -1.84 3.62 -16.29
C LYS A 248 -1.73 2.49 -15.27
N VAL A 249 -2.40 1.38 -15.58
CA VAL A 249 -2.63 0.27 -14.66
C VAL A 249 -1.34 -0.28 -14.04
N ALA A 250 -0.26 -0.46 -14.80
CA ALA A 250 1.03 -0.93 -14.29
C ALA A 250 1.79 0.22 -13.60
N GLY A 251 1.77 0.26 -12.27
CA GLY A 251 2.58 1.17 -11.45
C GLY A 251 2.40 2.67 -11.71
N GLY A 252 1.41 3.08 -12.52
CA GLY A 252 1.24 4.45 -12.98
C GLY A 252 2.07 4.84 -14.20
N PHE A 253 2.73 3.89 -14.90
CA PHE A 253 3.57 4.18 -16.06
C PHE A 253 3.10 3.53 -17.38
N ASP A 254 2.38 2.40 -17.36
CA ASP A 254 1.93 1.68 -18.57
C ASP A 254 0.61 0.90 -18.33
N SER A 255 0.12 0.19 -19.33
CA SER A 255 -1.04 -0.73 -19.25
C SER A 255 -0.69 -2.06 -18.57
N ALA A 256 -1.71 -2.77 -18.08
CA ALA A 256 -1.51 -4.13 -17.55
C ALA A 256 -1.09 -5.09 -18.67
N GLU A 257 -1.67 -4.95 -19.85
CA GLU A 257 -1.42 -5.78 -21.03
C GLU A 257 0.05 -5.71 -21.44
N SER A 258 0.63 -4.50 -21.48
CA SER A 258 2.06 -4.30 -21.76
C SER A 258 2.94 -5.03 -20.75
N LEU A 259 2.60 -4.93 -19.45
CA LEU A 259 3.35 -5.58 -18.37
C LEU A 259 3.26 -7.10 -18.46
N LEU A 260 2.06 -7.65 -18.64
CA LEU A 260 1.84 -9.09 -18.74
C LEU A 260 2.53 -9.69 -19.96
N GLN A 261 2.51 -8.98 -21.10
CA GLN A 261 3.25 -9.36 -22.30
C GLN A 261 4.77 -9.36 -22.06
N ALA A 262 5.31 -8.30 -21.46
CA ALA A 262 6.74 -8.22 -21.13
C ALA A 262 7.16 -9.31 -20.14
N TYR A 263 6.30 -9.64 -19.17
CA TYR A 263 6.55 -10.72 -18.22
C TYR A 263 6.53 -12.09 -18.89
N ALA A 264 5.60 -12.33 -19.81
CA ALA A 264 5.57 -13.57 -20.59
C ALA A 264 6.83 -13.74 -21.44
N GLU A 265 7.33 -12.66 -22.04
CA GLU A 265 8.60 -12.65 -22.78
C GLU A 265 9.81 -12.97 -21.87
N ALA A 266 9.84 -12.44 -20.64
CA ALA A 266 10.96 -12.62 -19.71
C ALA A 266 10.94 -13.97 -18.98
N SER A 267 9.76 -14.48 -18.64
CA SER A 267 9.57 -15.72 -17.87
C SER A 267 9.35 -16.95 -18.74
N GLY A 268 8.97 -16.77 -20.01
CA GLY A 268 8.52 -17.84 -20.90
C GLY A 268 7.11 -18.37 -20.57
N THR A 269 6.37 -17.72 -19.66
CA THR A 269 5.05 -18.17 -19.20
C THR A 269 4.01 -17.08 -19.39
N ALA A 270 2.98 -17.36 -20.20
CA ALA A 270 1.83 -16.47 -20.34
C ALA A 270 0.99 -16.45 -19.05
N VAL A 271 0.44 -15.28 -18.71
CA VAL A 271 -0.42 -15.11 -17.54
C VAL A 271 -1.88 -15.23 -17.97
N ASP A 272 -2.63 -16.10 -17.28
CA ASP A 272 -4.08 -16.20 -17.45
C ASP A 272 -4.76 -14.89 -16.98
N PRO A 273 -5.50 -14.19 -17.86
CA PRO A 273 -6.19 -12.95 -17.52
C PRO A 273 -7.16 -13.08 -16.35
N ASP A 274 -7.83 -14.23 -16.18
CA ASP A 274 -8.79 -14.42 -15.09
C ASP A 274 -8.06 -14.61 -13.75
N ARG A 275 -6.93 -15.33 -13.76
CA ARG A 275 -6.03 -15.44 -12.60
C ARG A 275 -5.44 -14.09 -12.21
N PHE A 276 -5.04 -13.27 -13.19
CA PHE A 276 -4.59 -11.90 -12.94
C PHE A 276 -5.68 -11.03 -12.33
N ARG A 277 -6.91 -11.07 -12.89
CA ARG A 277 -8.05 -10.31 -12.34
C ARG A 277 -8.36 -10.71 -10.91
N PHE A 278 -8.35 -12.02 -10.62
CA PHE A 278 -8.53 -12.53 -9.25
C PHE A 278 -7.51 -11.90 -8.29
N TRP A 279 -6.22 -11.94 -8.64
CA TRP A 279 -5.18 -11.37 -7.78
C TRP A 279 -5.21 -9.85 -7.70
N LEU A 280 -5.69 -9.15 -8.73
CA LEU A 280 -5.86 -7.70 -8.69
C LEU A 280 -6.96 -7.30 -7.70
N ILE A 281 -8.09 -8.01 -7.71
CA ILE A 281 -9.18 -7.82 -6.75
C ILE A 281 -8.69 -8.19 -5.34
N TYR A 282 -8.01 -9.32 -5.19
CA TYR A 282 -7.43 -9.74 -3.90
C TYR A 282 -6.44 -8.69 -3.36
N SER A 283 -5.48 -8.21 -4.15
CA SER A 283 -4.49 -7.21 -3.72
C SER A 283 -5.12 -5.88 -3.35
N THR A 284 -6.15 -5.46 -4.09
CA THR A 284 -6.94 -4.25 -3.81
C THR A 284 -7.67 -4.39 -2.46
N MET A 285 -8.34 -5.51 -2.22
CA MET A 285 -9.00 -5.82 -0.95
C MET A 285 -8.01 -5.96 0.21
N TRP A 286 -6.86 -6.60 -0.04
CA TRP A 286 -5.81 -6.81 0.95
C TRP A 286 -5.30 -5.47 1.49
N TRP A 287 -5.04 -4.51 0.60
CA TRP A 287 -4.67 -3.14 0.98
C TRP A 287 -5.77 -2.46 1.81
N GLY A 288 -7.04 -2.67 1.45
CA GLY A 288 -8.18 -2.15 2.21
C GLY A 288 -8.23 -2.62 3.65
N VAL A 289 -7.96 -3.90 3.88
CA VAL A 289 -7.86 -4.46 5.24
C VAL A 289 -6.58 -3.99 5.93
N ALA A 290 -5.46 -3.83 5.22
CA ALA A 290 -4.26 -3.23 5.78
C ALA A 290 -4.53 -1.80 6.29
N CYS A 291 -5.32 -0.99 5.58
CA CYS A 291 -5.77 0.32 6.09
C CYS A 291 -6.58 0.19 7.39
N LEU A 292 -7.50 -0.78 7.49
CA LEU A 292 -8.24 -1.03 8.74
C LEU A 292 -7.30 -1.42 9.89
N VAL A 293 -6.28 -2.24 9.62
CA VAL A 293 -5.24 -2.60 10.58
C VAL A 293 -4.49 -1.37 11.08
N MET A 294 -4.19 -0.38 10.22
CA MET A 294 -3.57 0.89 10.68
C MET A 294 -4.43 1.60 11.72
N GLY A 295 -5.75 1.65 11.50
CA GLY A 295 -6.69 2.18 12.49
C GLY A 295 -6.71 1.36 13.78
N GLN A 296 -6.55 0.04 13.68
CA GLN A 296 -6.52 -0.84 14.86
C GLN A 296 -5.23 -0.72 15.67
N ILE A 297 -4.06 -0.64 15.02
CA ILE A 297 -2.77 -0.35 15.68
C ILE A 297 -2.89 0.95 16.46
N TRP A 298 -3.50 1.97 15.84
CA TRP A 298 -3.77 3.21 16.54
C TRP A 298 -4.69 3.01 17.75
N ARG A 299 -5.65 2.09 17.77
CA ARG A 299 -6.56 1.84 18.91
C ARG A 299 -5.96 0.99 20.03
N SER A 300 -5.09 0.04 19.72
CA SER A 300 -4.56 -0.94 20.67
C SER A 300 -3.41 -0.46 21.54
N HIS A 301 -3.05 0.84 21.50
CA HIS A 301 -1.93 1.45 22.24
C HIS A 301 -0.53 1.09 21.71
N GLY A 302 -0.41 0.60 20.47
CA GLY A 302 0.88 0.48 19.78
C GLY A 302 1.37 1.85 19.29
N ASP A 303 1.36 2.06 17.97
CA ASP A 303 1.70 3.33 17.34
C ASP A 303 0.51 4.31 17.32
N ARG A 304 0.61 5.40 18.08
CA ARG A 304 -0.40 6.48 18.21
C ARG A 304 -0.22 7.64 17.22
N SER A 305 0.59 7.45 16.17
CA SER A 305 0.86 8.47 15.16
C SER A 305 -0.39 8.91 14.39
N LEU A 306 -0.36 10.17 13.91
CA LEU A 306 -1.45 10.75 13.15
C LEU A 306 -1.62 10.06 11.80
N GLU A 307 -0.51 9.65 11.18
CA GLU A 307 -0.50 8.92 9.90
C GLU A 307 -1.38 7.68 9.94
N ARG A 308 -1.31 6.88 11.00
CA ARG A 308 -2.10 5.64 11.11
C ARG A 308 -3.59 5.92 11.00
N THR A 309 -4.07 7.01 11.61
CA THR A 309 -5.49 7.40 11.52
C THR A 309 -5.88 7.86 10.12
N VAL A 310 -5.02 8.60 9.43
CA VAL A 310 -5.28 9.09 8.06
C VAL A 310 -5.20 7.95 7.06
N ILE A 311 -4.24 7.02 7.20
CA ILE A 311 -4.15 5.80 6.39
C ILE A 311 -5.37 4.92 6.63
N GLY A 312 -5.85 4.82 7.87
CA GLY A 312 -7.08 4.10 8.20
C GLY A 312 -8.35 4.64 7.51
N ARG A 313 -8.33 5.88 7.01
CA ARG A 313 -9.42 6.44 6.18
C ARG A 313 -9.29 6.11 4.69
N ARG A 314 -8.16 5.57 4.22
CA ARG A 314 -7.99 5.14 2.82
C ARG A 314 -8.79 3.89 2.44
N VAL A 315 -9.49 3.28 3.40
CA VAL A 315 -10.51 2.26 3.18
C VAL A 315 -11.53 2.70 2.13
N SER A 316 -11.93 3.98 2.12
CA SER A 316 -12.88 4.50 1.14
C SER A 316 -12.30 4.62 -0.28
N GLU A 317 -10.98 4.71 -0.45
CA GLU A 317 -10.34 4.62 -1.77
C GLU A 317 -10.57 3.21 -2.34
N VAL A 318 -10.36 2.20 -1.50
CA VAL A 318 -10.50 0.78 -1.86
C VAL A 318 -11.96 0.40 -2.14
N GLU A 319 -12.94 0.99 -1.43
CA GLU A 319 -14.37 0.80 -1.75
C GLU A 319 -14.69 1.23 -3.20
N ILE A 320 -14.14 2.36 -3.65
CA ILE A 320 -14.30 2.83 -5.03
C ILE A 320 -13.53 1.96 -6.02
N ASP A 321 -12.31 1.57 -5.68
CA ASP A 321 -11.48 0.73 -6.55
C ASP A 321 -12.11 -0.64 -6.77
N LEU A 322 -12.60 -1.30 -5.72
CA LEU A 322 -13.33 -2.55 -5.82
C LEU A 322 -14.60 -2.37 -6.65
N ALA A 323 -15.34 -1.27 -6.48
CA ALA A 323 -16.53 -1.00 -7.27
C ALA A 323 -16.21 -0.89 -8.76
N LEU A 324 -15.16 -0.13 -9.12
CA LEU A 324 -14.71 0.02 -10.50
C LEU A 324 -14.23 -1.31 -11.10
N LEU A 325 -13.46 -2.11 -10.36
CA LEU A 325 -13.01 -3.44 -10.79
C LEU A 325 -14.18 -4.40 -11.00
N PHE A 326 -15.19 -4.39 -10.12
CA PHE A 326 -16.36 -5.24 -10.28
C PHE A 326 -17.23 -4.85 -11.48
N GLU A 327 -17.31 -3.56 -11.83
CA GLU A 327 -18.04 -3.16 -13.04
C GLU A 327 -17.42 -3.70 -14.34
N GLU A 328 -16.15 -4.10 -14.35
CA GLU A 328 -15.55 -4.74 -15.52
C GLU A 328 -16.07 -6.16 -15.74
N ILE A 329 -16.66 -6.78 -14.72
CA ILE A 329 -17.18 -8.16 -14.78
C ILE A 329 -18.69 -8.27 -14.59
N LEU A 330 -19.35 -7.21 -14.13
CA LEU A 330 -20.80 -7.19 -13.97
C LEU A 330 -21.53 -6.92 -15.30
N PRO A 331 -22.78 -7.40 -15.44
CA PRO A 331 -23.60 -7.07 -16.59
C PRO A 331 -23.86 -5.56 -16.70
N ALA A 332 -23.77 -5.03 -17.91
CA ALA A 332 -23.92 -3.59 -18.19
C ALA A 332 -25.30 -3.05 -17.76
N GLU A 333 -26.32 -3.91 -17.71
CA GLU A 333 -27.69 -3.56 -17.29
C GLU A 333 -27.78 -3.19 -15.80
N VAL A 334 -26.82 -3.64 -14.99
CA VAL A 334 -26.74 -3.31 -13.55
C VAL A 334 -25.91 -2.05 -13.33
N CYS A 335 -24.94 -1.76 -14.20
CA CYS A 335 -24.03 -0.62 -14.13
C CYS A 335 -24.65 0.67 -14.71
N THR A 336 -25.86 1.03 -14.26
CA THR A 336 -26.53 2.25 -14.73
C THR A 336 -25.85 3.51 -14.16
N PRO A 337 -26.01 4.68 -14.80
CA PRO A 337 -25.64 5.96 -14.21
C PRO A 337 -26.32 6.18 -12.85
N LEU A 338 -25.67 6.98 -12.02
CA LEU A 338 -26.11 7.40 -10.70
C LEU A 338 -26.54 8.88 -10.75
N ASP A 339 -27.65 9.16 -10.10
CA ASP A 339 -28.03 10.54 -9.77
C ASP A 339 -27.41 10.88 -8.42
N TRP A 340 -26.28 11.56 -8.45
CA TRP A 340 -25.52 11.92 -7.25
C TRP A 340 -24.75 13.21 -7.46
N ALA A 341 -24.75 14.04 -6.42
CA ALA A 341 -23.94 15.23 -6.31
C ALA A 341 -23.48 15.41 -4.86
N VAL A 342 -22.38 16.14 -4.68
CA VAL A 342 -21.98 16.63 -3.35
C VAL A 342 -23.05 17.61 -2.87
N PRO A 343 -23.44 17.58 -1.58
CA PRO A 343 -24.41 18.53 -1.03
C PRO A 343 -23.97 19.97 -1.29
N GLU A 344 -24.92 20.83 -1.64
CA GLU A 344 -24.65 22.25 -1.82
C GLU A 344 -24.15 22.89 -0.52
N GLU A 345 -23.15 23.76 -0.64
CA GLU A 345 -22.65 24.54 0.49
C GLU A 345 -23.74 25.50 0.96
N LYS A 346 -24.25 25.29 2.16
CA LYS A 346 -25.29 26.13 2.75
C LYS A 346 -24.64 27.42 3.25
N ALA A 347 -25.21 28.57 2.90
CA ALA A 347 -24.77 29.84 3.47
C ALA A 347 -24.97 29.82 5.00
N GLU A 348 -23.88 29.86 5.75
CA GLU A 348 -23.94 29.81 7.21
C GLU A 348 -24.25 31.21 7.78
N THR A 349 -25.23 31.25 8.70
CA THR A 349 -25.57 32.44 9.49
C THR A 349 -25.84 32.01 10.93
N GLY A 350 -25.39 32.78 11.92
CA GLY A 350 -25.63 32.49 13.33
C GLY A 350 -24.36 32.10 14.08
N GLU A 351 -24.44 31.06 14.92
CA GLU A 351 -23.29 30.55 15.68
C GLU A 351 -22.26 29.87 14.78
N THR A 352 -20.98 29.98 15.14
CA THR A 352 -19.88 29.37 14.37
C THR A 352 -19.97 27.86 14.36
N GLY A 353 -20.00 27.27 13.16
CA GLY A 353 -20.09 25.83 12.97
C GLY A 353 -18.78 25.08 13.24
N TYR A 354 -18.87 23.77 13.44
CA TYR A 354 -17.67 22.91 13.56
C TYR A 354 -16.81 22.92 12.28
N GLY A 355 -17.44 23.04 11.11
CA GLY A 355 -16.74 23.16 9.83
C GLY A 355 -15.88 24.42 9.73
N GLU A 356 -16.42 25.57 10.17
CA GLU A 356 -15.68 26.84 10.25
C GLU A 356 -14.49 26.76 11.21
N LEU A 357 -14.67 26.17 12.40
CA LEU A 357 -13.58 25.97 13.37
C LEU A 357 -12.45 25.11 12.79
N LEU A 358 -12.79 23.99 12.14
CA LEU A 358 -11.82 23.10 11.53
C LEU A 358 -11.09 23.76 10.34
N THR A 359 -11.80 24.58 9.56
CA THR A 359 -11.22 25.39 8.49
C THR A 359 -10.22 26.40 9.06
N ALA A 360 -10.61 27.17 10.07
CA ALA A 360 -9.74 28.16 10.72
C ALA A 360 -8.45 27.51 11.26
N LEU A 361 -8.55 26.34 11.89
CA LEU A 361 -7.38 25.58 12.35
C LEU A 361 -6.48 25.13 11.20
N GLY A 362 -7.06 24.63 10.11
CA GLY A 362 -6.32 24.22 8.91
C GLY A 362 -5.58 25.39 8.27
N GLU A 363 -6.25 26.54 8.13
CA GLU A 363 -5.65 27.77 7.60
C GLU A 363 -4.53 28.30 8.50
N TRP A 364 -4.75 28.30 9.82
CA TRP A 364 -3.74 28.74 10.78
C TRP A 364 -2.50 27.83 10.73
N ASN A 365 -2.68 26.51 10.69
CA ASN A 365 -1.58 25.56 10.54
C ASN A 365 -0.80 25.81 9.24
N ALA A 366 -1.50 25.99 8.11
CA ALA A 366 -0.86 26.23 6.82
C ALA A 366 -0.12 27.57 6.75
N ARG A 367 -0.67 28.65 7.34
CA ARG A 367 -0.10 30.00 7.27
C ARG A 367 0.97 30.27 8.32
N HIS A 368 0.84 29.73 9.53
CA HIS A 368 1.65 30.13 10.68
C HIS A 368 2.54 29.02 11.24
N VAL A 369 2.17 27.75 11.12
CA VAL A 369 2.94 26.62 11.66
C VAL A 369 3.84 26.03 10.58
N GLN A 370 3.25 25.54 9.50
CA GLN A 370 3.95 24.78 8.48
C GLN A 370 5.16 25.49 7.84
N PRO A 371 5.15 26.82 7.60
CA PRO A 371 6.31 27.50 7.00
C PRO A 371 7.58 27.45 7.86
N GLY A 372 7.44 27.35 9.19
CA GLY A 372 8.57 27.26 10.12
C GLY A 372 9.13 25.86 10.31
N LEU A 373 8.44 24.83 9.80
CA LEU A 373 8.82 23.42 9.99
C LEU A 373 9.70 22.89 8.84
N GLN A 374 10.51 21.87 9.15
CA GLN A 374 11.34 21.15 8.20
C GLN A 374 11.22 19.64 8.40
N GLY A 375 11.74 18.86 7.44
CA GLY A 375 11.82 17.39 7.55
C GLY A 375 10.49 16.72 7.92
N HIS A 376 10.55 15.83 8.91
CA HIS A 376 9.41 15.03 9.37
C HIS A 376 8.29 15.88 9.98
N ASP A 377 8.60 16.92 10.76
CA ASP A 377 7.57 17.76 11.38
C ASP A 377 6.74 18.51 10.34
N LYS A 378 7.38 18.95 9.25
CA LYS A 378 6.66 19.57 8.13
C LYS A 378 5.72 18.58 7.44
N PHE A 379 6.14 17.32 7.34
CA PHE A 379 5.29 16.25 6.82
C PHE A 379 4.10 16.00 7.74
N GLN A 380 4.33 15.84 9.06
CA GLN A 380 3.26 15.70 10.07
C GLN A 380 2.25 16.84 10.03
N SER A 381 2.71 18.10 9.90
CA SER A 381 1.82 19.26 9.76
C SER A 381 0.95 19.19 8.49
N ARG A 382 1.43 18.61 7.39
CA ARG A 382 0.62 18.36 6.19
C ARG A 382 -0.41 17.27 6.42
N VAL A 383 -0.02 16.19 7.11
CA VAL A 383 -0.93 15.09 7.51
C VAL A 383 -2.05 15.65 8.40
N ALA A 384 -1.73 16.53 9.36
CA ALA A 384 -2.70 17.24 10.18
C ALA A 384 -3.64 18.13 9.38
N GLY A 385 -3.13 18.88 8.41
CA GLY A 385 -3.97 19.62 7.48
C GLY A 385 -4.97 18.74 6.73
N ASN A 386 -4.53 17.54 6.29
CA ASN A 386 -5.43 16.58 5.64
C ASN A 386 -6.50 16.06 6.60
N ALA A 387 -6.11 15.66 7.82
CA ALA A 387 -7.03 15.17 8.84
C ALA A 387 -8.11 16.21 9.21
N LEU A 388 -7.72 17.49 9.34
CA LEU A 388 -8.67 18.59 9.55
C LEU A 388 -9.65 18.74 8.38
N GLY A 389 -9.17 18.60 7.14
CA GLY A 389 -10.03 18.60 5.96
C GLY A 389 -11.05 17.46 5.94
N ILE A 390 -10.63 16.24 6.35
CA ILE A 390 -11.53 15.08 6.49
C ILE A 390 -12.60 15.37 7.55
N ALA A 391 -12.18 15.82 8.74
CA ALA A 391 -13.10 16.15 9.83
C ALA A 391 -14.09 17.25 9.43
N ARG A 392 -13.64 18.24 8.66
CA ARG A 392 -14.48 19.33 8.16
C ARG A 392 -15.59 18.80 7.26
N ARG A 393 -15.24 18.05 6.21
CA ARG A 393 -16.22 17.46 5.27
C ARG A 393 -17.16 16.48 5.98
N GLN A 394 -16.67 15.76 7.00
CA GLN A 394 -17.52 14.91 7.83
C GLN A 394 -18.53 15.72 8.66
N ALA A 395 -18.15 16.90 9.15
CA ALA A 395 -19.06 17.80 9.85
C ALA A 395 -20.10 18.43 8.90
N GLU A 396 -19.67 18.81 7.70
CA GLU A 396 -20.50 19.49 6.67
C GLU A 396 -21.48 18.53 5.98
N TRP A 397 -20.99 17.39 5.48
CA TRP A 397 -21.77 16.48 4.61
C TRP A 397 -22.20 15.18 5.29
N GLY A 398 -21.58 14.84 6.42
CA GLY A 398 -21.84 13.58 7.12
C GLY A 398 -23.30 13.34 7.49
N PRO A 399 -24.06 14.33 8.01
CA PRO A 399 -25.49 14.16 8.27
C PRO A 399 -26.30 13.81 7.02
N ASP A 400 -26.15 14.60 5.95
CA ASP A 400 -26.90 14.42 4.69
C ASP A 400 -26.61 13.04 4.07
N PHE A 401 -25.35 12.59 4.08
CA PHE A 401 -24.97 11.25 3.60
C PHE A 401 -25.49 10.11 4.47
N ARG A 402 -25.58 10.28 5.80
CA ARG A 402 -26.18 9.28 6.69
C ARG A 402 -27.68 9.12 6.43
N ASP A 403 -28.38 10.23 6.23
CA ASP A 403 -29.82 10.21 5.93
C ASP A 403 -30.07 9.57 4.56
N ALA A 404 -29.28 9.94 3.55
CA ALA A 404 -29.34 9.32 2.22
C ALA A 404 -29.05 7.82 2.28
N THR A 405 -28.01 7.40 3.00
CA THR A 405 -27.68 5.97 3.21
C THR A 405 -28.83 5.23 3.88
N SER A 406 -29.41 5.80 4.94
CA SER A 406 -30.52 5.19 5.68
C SER A 406 -31.78 5.05 4.82
N ALA A 407 -32.10 6.06 4.01
CA ALA A 407 -33.20 6.01 3.06
C ALA A 407 -32.99 4.93 1.98
N ARG A 408 -31.76 4.81 1.44
CA ARG A 408 -31.42 3.75 0.48
C ARG A 408 -31.55 2.35 1.08
N LEU A 409 -31.04 2.15 2.30
CA LEU A 409 -31.16 0.89 3.04
C LEU A 409 -32.63 0.50 3.28
N ALA A 410 -33.44 1.45 3.73
CA ALA A 410 -34.88 1.23 3.90
C ALA A 410 -35.59 0.88 2.57
N ALA A 411 -35.19 1.51 1.46
CA ALA A 411 -35.75 1.23 0.14
C ALA A 411 -35.37 -0.15 -0.41
N ILE A 412 -34.16 -0.66 -0.13
CA ILE A 412 -33.76 -2.01 -0.51
C ILE A 412 -34.30 -3.09 0.45
N GLY A 413 -34.83 -2.70 1.61
CA GLY A 413 -35.44 -3.61 2.58
C GLY A 413 -34.45 -4.32 3.51
N TYR A 414 -33.25 -3.75 3.71
CA TYR A 414 -32.22 -4.30 4.59
C TYR A 414 -31.67 -3.21 5.51
N ASP A 415 -31.35 -3.57 6.75
CA ASP A 415 -30.39 -2.77 7.53
C ASP A 415 -28.95 -3.06 7.08
N HIS A 416 -27.99 -2.25 7.56
CA HIS A 416 -26.58 -2.39 7.20
C HIS A 416 -26.01 -3.78 7.52
N GLY A 417 -26.34 -4.34 8.70
CA GLY A 417 -25.82 -5.64 9.13
C GLY A 417 -26.42 -6.80 8.34
N GLN A 418 -27.71 -6.72 8.01
CA GLN A 418 -28.40 -7.66 7.12
C GLN A 418 -27.80 -7.63 5.71
N LEU A 419 -27.51 -6.44 5.17
CA LEU A 419 -26.88 -6.30 3.87
C LEU A 419 -25.48 -6.94 3.87
N CYS A 420 -24.64 -6.63 4.86
CA CYS A 420 -23.31 -7.22 5.00
C CYS A 420 -23.37 -8.75 5.10
N SER A 421 -24.21 -9.27 6.01
CA SER A 421 -24.35 -10.73 6.20
C SER A 421 -24.84 -11.42 4.94
N GLY A 422 -25.84 -10.84 4.26
CA GLY A 422 -26.39 -11.38 3.02
C GLY A 422 -25.40 -11.37 1.86
N LEU A 423 -24.56 -10.32 1.74
CA LEU A 423 -23.49 -10.27 0.74
C LEU A 423 -22.38 -11.29 1.04
N SER A 424 -22.01 -11.45 2.32
CA SER A 424 -20.98 -12.40 2.77
C SER A 424 -21.39 -13.85 2.47
N ASN A 425 -22.65 -14.20 2.75
CA ASN A 425 -23.21 -15.54 2.54
C ASN A 425 -23.60 -15.81 1.08
N GLY A 426 -23.75 -14.76 0.26
CA GLY A 426 -24.29 -14.87 -1.10
C GLY A 426 -25.81 -14.93 -1.18
N ASP A 427 -26.52 -14.64 -0.09
CA ASP A 427 -27.99 -14.54 -0.05
C ASP A 427 -28.50 -13.27 -0.77
N ILE A 428 -27.67 -12.23 -0.82
CA ILE A 428 -27.94 -10.98 -1.54
C ILE A 428 -26.89 -10.84 -2.64
N GLY A 429 -27.34 -10.79 -3.89
CA GLY A 429 -26.48 -10.59 -5.05
C GLY A 429 -26.35 -9.12 -5.44
N ILE A 430 -25.13 -8.68 -5.79
CA ILE A 430 -24.91 -7.33 -6.30
C ILE A 430 -25.46 -7.10 -7.72
N THR A 431 -25.97 -8.14 -8.39
CA THR A 431 -26.69 -8.00 -9.66
C THR A 431 -28.08 -7.37 -9.49
N THR A 432 -28.53 -7.15 -8.24
CA THR A 432 -29.72 -6.34 -7.95
C THR A 432 -29.38 -4.86 -8.10
N PRO A 433 -29.94 -4.12 -9.07
CA PRO A 433 -29.50 -2.74 -9.36
C PRO A 433 -29.55 -1.80 -8.16
N ALA A 434 -30.58 -1.92 -7.30
CA ALA A 434 -30.69 -1.08 -6.11
C ALA A 434 -29.59 -1.37 -5.06
N VAL A 435 -29.16 -2.63 -4.91
CA VAL A 435 -28.04 -3.01 -4.05
C VAL A 435 -26.74 -2.47 -4.63
N TRP A 436 -26.51 -2.63 -5.94
CA TRP A 436 -25.31 -2.10 -6.58
C TRP A 436 -25.21 -0.58 -6.51
N ASN A 437 -26.32 0.12 -6.74
CA ASN A 437 -26.38 1.57 -6.61
C ASN A 437 -26.08 2.00 -5.18
N HIS A 438 -26.61 1.30 -4.17
CA HIS A 438 -26.29 1.57 -2.78
C HIS A 438 -24.78 1.46 -2.51
N LEU A 439 -24.12 0.39 -2.96
CA LEU A 439 -22.67 0.20 -2.78
C LEU A 439 -21.86 1.32 -3.42
N ARG A 440 -22.14 1.65 -4.69
CA ARG A 440 -21.43 2.71 -5.42
C ARG A 440 -21.65 4.10 -4.81
N LEU A 441 -22.90 4.43 -4.45
CA LEU A 441 -23.23 5.72 -3.82
C LEU A 441 -22.56 5.86 -2.45
N SER A 442 -22.61 4.83 -1.60
CA SER A 442 -21.96 4.86 -0.30
C SER A 442 -20.43 4.99 -0.41
N ALA A 443 -19.81 4.38 -1.43
CA ALA A 443 -18.40 4.56 -1.74
C ALA A 443 -18.08 6.00 -2.18
N LEU A 444 -18.90 6.61 -3.05
CA LEU A 444 -18.74 8.01 -3.48
C LEU A 444 -18.83 8.99 -2.30
N GLU A 445 -19.82 8.80 -1.43
CA GLU A 445 -20.08 9.63 -0.26
C GLU A 445 -18.90 9.58 0.72
N ARG A 446 -18.44 8.37 1.06
CA ARG A 446 -17.31 8.16 1.99
C ARG A 446 -16.01 8.69 1.41
N LEU A 447 -15.71 8.39 0.15
CA LEU A 447 -14.47 8.84 -0.48
C LEU A 447 -14.43 10.37 -0.65
N SER A 448 -15.56 11.01 -0.93
CA SER A 448 -15.65 12.47 -1.05
C SER A 448 -15.33 13.17 0.28
N ILE A 449 -15.65 12.53 1.41
CA ILE A 449 -15.23 13.01 2.74
C ILE A 449 -13.75 12.73 2.96
N ASP A 450 -13.27 11.53 2.68
CA ASP A 450 -11.93 11.11 3.09
C ASP A 450 -10.82 11.62 2.17
N GLN A 451 -10.95 11.42 0.87
CA GLN A 451 -9.90 11.68 -0.12
C GLN A 451 -10.51 12.26 -1.40
N PRO A 452 -11.03 13.50 -1.38
CA PRO A 452 -11.70 14.11 -2.53
C PRO A 452 -10.78 14.34 -3.75
N LYS A 453 -9.47 14.14 -3.59
CA LYS A 453 -8.46 14.25 -4.65
C LYS A 453 -7.95 12.89 -5.14
N TYR A 454 -8.49 11.78 -4.64
CA TYR A 454 -8.10 10.46 -5.10
C TYR A 454 -8.48 10.29 -6.58
N ALA A 455 -7.56 9.79 -7.39
CA ALA A 455 -7.77 9.70 -8.84
C ALA A 455 -8.95 8.76 -9.20
N GLY A 456 -9.15 7.69 -8.43
CA GLY A 456 -10.29 6.78 -8.61
C GLY A 456 -11.65 7.47 -8.45
N LEU A 457 -11.75 8.51 -7.61
CA LEU A 457 -13.00 9.29 -7.48
C LEU A 457 -13.35 9.98 -8.80
N LYS A 458 -12.37 10.57 -9.48
CA LYS A 458 -12.58 11.24 -10.76
C LYS A 458 -13.05 10.25 -11.83
N VAL A 459 -12.42 9.06 -11.87
CA VAL A 459 -12.80 7.99 -12.80
C VAL A 459 -14.21 7.51 -12.53
N ALA A 460 -14.53 7.23 -11.26
CA ALA A 460 -15.88 6.85 -10.82
C ALA A 460 -16.93 7.89 -11.20
N LEU A 461 -16.70 9.18 -10.91
CA LEU A 461 -17.63 10.25 -11.27
C LEU A 461 -17.82 10.36 -12.78
N SER A 462 -16.75 10.27 -13.56
CA SER A 462 -16.84 10.30 -15.02
C SER A 462 -17.59 9.10 -15.60
N LYS A 463 -17.48 7.93 -14.94
CA LYS A 463 -18.11 6.68 -15.38
C LYS A 463 -19.57 6.59 -14.94
N TRP A 464 -19.89 7.12 -13.77
CA TRP A 464 -21.20 6.95 -13.13
C TRP A 464 -22.11 8.16 -13.25
N SER A 465 -21.63 9.34 -13.66
CA SER A 465 -22.52 10.49 -13.87
C SER A 465 -23.43 10.25 -15.08
N SER A 466 -24.70 10.67 -14.97
CA SER A 466 -25.58 10.77 -16.13
C SER A 466 -25.00 11.79 -17.11
N SER A 467 -24.87 11.40 -18.39
CA SER A 467 -24.35 12.27 -19.47
C SER A 467 -25.27 13.43 -19.78
#